data_AF-A0A2J6PRL5-F1
#
_entry.id   AF-A0A2J6PRL5-F1
#
_cell.length_a   1.000
_cell.length_b   1.000
_cell.length_c   1.000
_cell.angle_alpha   90.00
_cell.angle_beta   90.00
_cell.angle_gamma   90.00
#
_symmetry.space_group_name_H-M   'P 1'
#
loop_
_entity.id
_entity.type
_entity.pdbx_description
1 polymer ?
#
loop_
_entity_poly.entity_id
_entity_poly.type
_entity_poly.pdbx_seq_one_letter_code
_entity_poly.pdbx_strand_id
1 'polypeptide(L)'
;MAVIHFTTSPHSQKQRASGMSDGSLPSIMKSIRLPDAIHLPPMYGGTGLLVAEDFAGVKVFRSKDGLWNAAQYLGLVPWNDPSKLLTATKQIGNALDMNLIPFGNSAIPGTAGNAGHFLFPDITAQVSALVAT
;
A
#
# COMPACT_ATOMS: atom_id res chain seq x y z
N MET A 1 -3.21 5.99 19.49
CA MET A 1 -2.96 6.42 18.10
C MET A 1 -1.52 6.10 17.72
N ALA A 2 -1.27 5.64 16.50
CA ALA A 2 -0.05 4.94 16.17
C ALA A 2 0.81 5.78 15.20
N VAL A 3 1.94 6.32 15.68
CA VAL A 3 2.90 7.11 14.88
C VAL A 3 4.03 6.21 14.39
N ILE A 4 4.48 6.42 13.15
CA ILE A 4 5.69 5.83 12.56
C ILE A 4 6.70 6.95 12.39
N HIS A 5 7.93 6.73 12.83
CA HIS A 5 9.06 7.64 12.61
C HIS A 5 9.91 7.13 11.46
N PHE A 6 10.25 8.00 10.52
CA PHE A 6 11.18 7.67 9.44
C PHE A 6 12.56 8.20 9.81
N THR A 7 13.57 7.33 9.78
CA THR A 7 14.97 7.74 9.98
C THR A 7 15.70 7.66 8.65
N THR A 8 16.40 8.73 8.29
CA THR A 8 17.34 8.69 7.17
C THR A 8 18.62 8.01 7.66
N SER A 9 18.84 6.74 7.33
CA SER A 9 20.15 6.11 7.55
C SER A 9 21.14 6.64 6.51
N PRO A 10 22.34 7.14 6.89
CA PRO A 10 23.25 7.73 5.93
C PRO A 10 23.82 6.74 4.91
N HIS A 11 23.95 5.45 5.20
CA HIS A 11 24.63 4.50 4.32
C HIS A 11 24.03 3.10 4.33
N SER A 12 23.93 2.52 3.13
CA SER A 12 23.85 1.09 2.82
C SER A 12 24.47 0.21 3.92
N GLN A 13 23.64 -0.55 4.64
CA GLN A 13 24.09 -1.76 5.30
C GLN A 13 23.18 -2.92 4.92
N LYS A 14 23.80 -3.89 4.24
CA LYS A 14 23.30 -5.23 3.97
C LYS A 14 22.61 -5.78 5.23
N GLN A 15 21.29 -5.95 5.18
CA GLN A 15 20.60 -6.80 6.15
C GLN A 15 20.98 -8.25 5.85
N ARG A 16 21.97 -8.77 6.59
CA ARG A 16 22.13 -10.21 6.77
C ARG A 16 20.97 -10.68 7.62
N ALA A 17 20.13 -11.55 7.05
CA ALA A 17 19.19 -12.33 7.82
C ALA A 17 19.98 -13.31 8.72
N SER A 18 19.89 -13.13 10.03
CA SER A 18 20.23 -14.18 11.00
C SER A 18 19.24 -14.11 12.16
N GLY A 19 18.45 -15.16 12.32
CA GLY A 19 17.63 -15.37 13.51
C GLY A 19 16.18 -15.72 13.20
N MET A 20 15.91 -16.99 12.90
CA MET A 20 14.59 -17.60 13.09
C MET A 20 14.54 -18.20 14.50
N SER A 21 13.66 -17.66 15.36
CA SER A 21 12.97 -18.27 16.53
C SER A 21 12.41 -17.11 17.36
N ASP A 22 11.13 -16.99 17.72
CA ASP A 22 10.16 -17.97 18.16
C ASP A 22 8.72 -17.58 17.77
N GLY A 23 7.79 -18.52 17.92
CA GLY A 23 6.39 -18.35 17.57
C GLY A 23 5.65 -17.45 18.56
N SER A 24 5.35 -16.22 18.15
CA SER A 24 4.05 -15.55 18.25
C SER A 24 4.25 -14.05 18.02
N LEU A 25 3.74 -13.51 16.91
CA LEU A 25 3.70 -12.06 16.68
C LEU A 25 2.31 -11.54 17.05
N PRO A 26 2.06 -11.01 18.27
CA PRO A 26 0.94 -10.11 18.48
C PRO A 26 1.37 -8.70 18.02
N SER A 27 0.64 -7.89 17.25
CA SER A 27 -0.72 -7.96 16.72
C SER A 27 -0.81 -7.12 15.43
N ILE A 28 -1.12 -7.82 14.34
CA ILE A 28 -1.80 -7.50 13.06
C ILE A 28 -2.30 -6.08 12.66
N MET A 29 -1.76 -4.95 13.13
CA MET A 29 -2.33 -3.63 12.69
C MET A 29 -1.36 -2.50 12.36
N LYS A 30 -0.05 -2.72 12.24
CA LYS A 30 0.88 -1.58 12.05
C LYS A 30 2.15 -1.77 11.22
N SER A 31 2.49 -3.00 10.84
CA SER A 31 3.67 -3.25 9.99
C SER A 31 3.28 -3.21 8.53
N ILE A 32 4.08 -2.54 7.70
CA ILE A 32 3.95 -2.64 6.24
C ILE A 32 4.44 -4.03 5.82
N ARG A 33 3.66 -4.74 4.98
CA ARG A 33 3.92 -6.11 4.54
C ARG A 33 3.79 -6.18 3.02
N LEU A 34 4.85 -6.66 2.35
CA LEU A 34 4.90 -6.76 0.89
C LEU A 34 4.42 -5.47 0.18
N PRO A 35 5.06 -4.31 0.45
CA PRO A 35 4.70 -3.09 -0.25
C PRO A 35 5.17 -3.20 -1.70
N ASP A 36 4.27 -2.92 -2.64
CA ASP A 36 4.64 -2.84 -4.07
C ASP A 36 4.86 -1.38 -4.48
N ALA A 37 3.93 -0.49 -4.09
CA ALA A 37 4.04 0.92 -4.42
C ALA A 37 3.60 1.87 -3.31
N ILE A 38 4.20 3.05 -3.33
CA ILE A 38 3.80 4.20 -2.53
C ILE A 38 3.31 5.33 -3.44
N HIS A 39 2.31 6.08 -2.98
CA HIS A 39 1.80 7.24 -3.68
C HIS A 39 1.40 8.35 -2.72
N LEU A 40 1.76 9.60 -3.04
CA LEU A 40 1.31 10.79 -2.35
C LEU A 40 0.30 11.51 -3.25
N PRO A 41 -1.01 11.33 -3.06
CA PRO A 41 -2.01 11.95 -3.92
C PRO A 41 -1.95 13.48 -3.84
N PRO A 42 -1.87 14.20 -4.97
CA PRO A 42 -1.92 15.66 -5.00
C PRO A 42 -3.11 16.27 -4.24
N MET A 43 -4.27 15.60 -4.22
CA MET A 43 -5.47 16.07 -3.51
C MET A 43 -5.29 16.23 -2.00
N TYR A 44 -4.25 15.64 -1.42
CA TYR A 44 -3.92 15.78 0.01
C TYR A 44 -2.73 16.72 0.25
N GLY A 45 -2.33 17.54 -0.73
CA GLY A 45 -1.33 18.61 -0.53
C GLY A 45 0.01 18.10 0.01
N GLY A 46 0.44 16.89 -0.37
CA GLY A 46 1.69 16.29 0.10
C GLY A 46 1.66 15.70 1.52
N THR A 47 0.49 15.69 2.18
CA THR A 47 0.35 15.19 3.56
C THR A 47 -0.23 13.78 3.65
N GLY A 48 -0.86 13.27 2.59
CA GLY A 48 -1.39 11.90 2.51
C GLY A 48 -0.43 10.95 1.81
N LEU A 49 -0.31 9.72 2.33
CA LEU A 49 0.47 8.64 1.74
C LEU A 49 -0.38 7.38 1.68
N LEU A 50 -0.44 6.78 0.50
CA LEU A 50 -1.07 5.51 0.22
C LEU A 50 0.02 4.48 -0.04
N VAL A 51 -0.06 3.33 0.64
CA VAL A 51 0.84 2.19 0.44
C VAL A 51 0.01 1.03 -0.06
N ALA A 52 0.24 0.62 -1.30
CA ALA A 52 -0.30 -0.59 -1.87
C ALA A 52 0.43 -1.81 -1.28
N GLU A 53 -0.32 -2.72 -0.68
CA GLU A 53 0.16 -4.01 -0.20
C GLU A 53 -0.59 -5.13 -0.91
N ASP A 54 0.15 -5.93 -1.67
CA ASP A 54 -0.29 -7.03 -2.52
C ASP A 54 -1.73 -7.54 -2.28
N PHE A 55 -1.91 -8.50 -1.38
CA PHE A 55 -3.20 -9.13 -1.13
C PHE A 55 -3.99 -8.47 0.01
N ALA A 56 -3.49 -7.37 0.57
CA ALA A 56 -4.07 -6.74 1.76
C ALA A 56 -4.91 -5.52 1.42
N GLY A 57 -4.49 -4.72 0.44
CA GLY A 57 -5.15 -3.46 0.06
C GLY A 57 -4.27 -2.23 0.30
N VAL A 58 -4.89 -1.09 0.59
CA VAL A 58 -4.21 0.21 0.67
C VAL A 58 -4.14 0.72 2.09
N LYS A 59 -2.93 0.79 2.65
CA LYS A 59 -2.71 1.49 3.93
C LYS A 59 -2.63 2.98 3.71
N VAL A 60 -3.31 3.72 4.60
CA VAL A 60 -3.40 5.17 4.55
C VAL A 60 -2.63 5.77 5.72
N PHE A 61 -1.73 6.71 5.40
CA PHE A 61 -0.95 7.45 6.37
C PHE A 61 -1.10 8.95 6.14
N ARG A 62 -0.94 9.72 7.22
CA ARG A 62 -0.96 11.19 7.18
C ARG A 62 0.26 11.76 7.91
N SER A 63 1.04 12.57 7.20
CA SER A 63 2.02 13.47 7.82
C SER A 63 1.30 14.76 8.27
N LYS A 64 1.76 15.37 9.37
CA LYS A 64 1.20 16.65 9.83
C LYS A 64 1.68 17.84 9.00
N ASP A 65 2.91 17.76 8.49
CA ASP A 65 3.64 18.86 7.87
C ASP A 65 4.14 18.53 6.46
N GLY A 66 3.93 17.29 5.99
CA GLY A 66 4.42 16.83 4.70
C GLY A 66 5.94 16.63 4.66
N LEU A 67 6.64 16.76 5.79
CA LEU A 67 8.09 16.52 5.88
C LEU A 67 8.43 15.05 6.08
N TRP A 68 7.42 14.22 6.38
CA TRP A 68 7.55 12.77 6.54
C TRP A 68 8.59 12.32 7.58
N ASN A 69 8.97 13.18 8.53
CA ASN A 69 9.74 12.77 9.71
C ASN A 69 8.93 11.82 10.61
N ALA A 70 7.60 12.02 10.60
CA ALA A 70 6.64 11.14 11.23
C ALA A 70 5.34 11.10 10.42
N ALA A 71 4.63 9.98 10.53
CA ALA A 71 3.28 9.83 9.98
C ALA A 71 2.35 9.09 10.96
N GLN A 72 1.09 9.49 10.97
CA GLN A 72 -0.01 8.78 11.61
C GLN A 72 -0.52 7.70 10.65
N TYR A 73 -0.65 6.46 11.14
CA TYR A 73 -1.45 5.45 10.44
C TYR A 73 -2.95 5.73 10.66
N LEU A 74 -3.68 5.88 9.56
CA LEU A 74 -5.11 6.18 9.56
C LEU A 74 -5.99 4.94 9.39
N GLY A 75 -5.49 3.92 8.68
CA GLY A 75 -6.23 2.67 8.48
C GLY A 75 -5.87 1.95 7.20
N LEU A 76 -6.62 0.89 6.92
CA LEU A 76 -6.49 0.04 5.72
C LEU A 76 -7.80 0.09 4.95
N VAL A 77 -7.73 0.32 3.65
CA VAL A 77 -8.80 0.01 2.69
C VAL A 77 -8.55 -1.41 2.19
N PRO A 78 -9.33 -2.42 2.62
CA PRO A 78 -9.01 -3.82 2.35
C PRO A 78 -9.25 -4.19 0.88
N TRP A 79 -8.43 -5.11 0.38
CA TRP A 79 -8.67 -5.84 -0.85
C TRP A 79 -8.81 -7.34 -0.53
N ASN A 80 -9.90 -7.97 -0.97
CA ASN A 80 -10.26 -9.33 -0.51
C ASN A 80 -10.31 -10.37 -1.63
N ASP A 81 -9.91 -10.03 -2.85
CA ASP A 81 -9.89 -10.97 -3.97
C ASP A 81 -8.46 -11.50 -4.19
N PRO A 82 -8.15 -12.74 -3.77
CA PRO A 82 -6.82 -13.31 -3.88
C PRO A 82 -6.41 -13.65 -5.32
N SER A 83 -7.35 -13.61 -6.28
CA SER A 83 -7.05 -13.83 -7.70
C SER A 83 -6.39 -12.60 -8.35
N LYS A 84 -6.22 -11.51 -7.60
CA LYS A 84 -5.68 -10.25 -8.10
C LYS A 84 -4.67 -9.66 -7.11
N LEU A 85 -3.60 -9.12 -7.66
CA LEU A 85 -2.57 -8.40 -6.91
C LEU A 85 -2.79 -6.90 -7.03
N LEU A 86 -2.74 -6.21 -5.88
CA LEU A 86 -2.68 -4.76 -5.83
C LEU A 86 -1.24 -4.29 -6.02
N THR A 87 -0.98 -3.67 -7.17
CA THR A 87 0.37 -3.23 -7.54
C THR A 87 0.61 -1.76 -7.31
N ALA A 88 -0.46 -0.95 -7.35
CA ALA A 88 -0.36 0.48 -7.06
C ALA A 88 -1.70 1.08 -6.63
N THR A 89 -1.63 2.31 -6.16
CA THR A 89 -2.79 3.20 -6.04
C THR A 89 -2.41 4.56 -6.59
N LYS A 90 -3.27 5.15 -7.42
CA LYS A 90 -2.98 6.41 -8.11
C LYS A 90 -4.18 7.34 -8.04
N GLN A 91 -3.91 8.63 -7.93
CA GLN A 91 -4.92 9.63 -8.21
C GLN A 91 -5.06 9.81 -9.72
N ILE A 92 -6.27 9.66 -10.25
CA ILE A 92 -6.63 9.92 -11.64
C ILE A 92 -7.76 10.94 -11.65
N GLY A 93 -7.46 12.17 -12.08
CA GLY A 93 -8.38 13.29 -11.94
C GLY A 93 -8.74 13.54 -10.46
N ASN A 94 -10.02 13.36 -10.13
CA ASN A 94 -10.55 13.55 -8.77
C ASN A 94 -10.80 12.23 -8.03
N ALA A 95 -10.38 11.09 -8.60
CA ALA A 95 -10.54 9.76 -8.01
C ALA A 95 -9.19 9.18 -7.55
N LEU A 96 -9.26 8.25 -6.60
CA LEU A 96 -8.16 7.41 -6.15
C LEU A 96 -8.46 5.98 -6.58
N ASP A 97 -7.68 5.45 -7.49
CA ASP A 97 -7.89 4.14 -8.07
C ASP A 97 -6.80 3.17 -7.65
N MET A 98 -7.20 1.95 -7.27
CA MET A 98 -6.30 0.80 -7.16
C MET A 98 -5.86 0.36 -8.56
N ASN A 99 -4.63 -0.13 -8.73
CA ASN A 99 -4.17 -0.81 -9.94
C ASN A 99 -4.02 -2.30 -9.67
N LEU A 100 -4.93 -3.10 -10.21
CA LEU A 100 -4.97 -4.54 -9.99
C LEU A 100 -4.56 -5.31 -11.24
N ILE A 101 -3.79 -6.38 -11.04
CA ILE A 101 -3.48 -7.36 -12.08
C ILE A 101 -4.05 -8.72 -11.72
N PRO A 102 -4.50 -9.53 -12.69
CA PRO A 102 -4.77 -10.95 -12.44
C PRO A 102 -3.50 -11.65 -11.95
N PHE A 103 -3.64 -12.53 -10.96
CA PHE A 103 -2.55 -13.30 -10.39
C PHE A 103 -2.92 -14.77 -10.25
N GLY A 104 -1.95 -15.66 -10.49
CA GLY A 104 -2.14 -17.10 -10.37
C GLY A 104 -2.76 -17.81 -11.59
N ASN A 105 -3.12 -17.09 -12.65
CA ASN A 105 -3.55 -17.70 -13.91
C ASN A 105 -2.35 -18.22 -14.70
N SER A 106 -2.49 -19.42 -15.30
CA SER A 106 -1.48 -19.96 -16.23
C SER A 106 -1.31 -19.05 -17.44
N ALA A 107 -0.07 -18.80 -17.84
CA ALA A 107 0.23 -18.15 -19.10
C ALA A 107 -0.38 -18.97 -20.26
N ILE A 108 -1.03 -18.30 -21.21
CA ILE A 108 -1.42 -18.93 -22.47
C ILE A 108 -0.21 -18.87 -23.40
N PRO A 109 0.25 -20.00 -23.98
CA PRO A 109 1.39 -20.01 -24.89
C PRO A 109 1.29 -18.93 -25.96
N GLY A 110 2.36 -18.16 -26.15
CA GLY A 110 2.41 -17.05 -27.11
C GLY A 110 1.75 -15.74 -26.65
N THR A 111 1.32 -15.64 -25.38
CA THR A 111 0.72 -14.42 -24.81
C THR A 111 1.33 -14.09 -23.44
N ALA A 112 1.06 -12.89 -22.94
CA ALA A 112 1.35 -12.50 -21.56
C ALA A 112 0.23 -12.89 -20.56
N GLY A 113 -0.72 -13.75 -20.97
CA GLY A 113 -1.90 -14.14 -20.18
C GLY A 113 -3.22 -13.86 -20.89
N ASN A 114 -4.34 -14.01 -20.16
CA ASN A 114 -5.70 -13.87 -20.68
C ASN A 114 -6.44 -12.61 -20.20
N ALA A 115 -5.70 -11.63 -19.66
CA ALA A 115 -6.29 -10.40 -19.13
C ALA A 115 -6.89 -9.56 -20.27
N GLY A 116 -8.23 -9.41 -20.28
CA GLY A 116 -8.95 -8.60 -21.27
C GLY A 116 -9.28 -7.17 -20.83
N HIS A 117 -9.06 -6.85 -19.55
CA HIS A 117 -9.42 -5.57 -18.96
C HIS A 117 -8.34 -5.11 -17.98
N PHE A 118 -8.15 -3.79 -17.91
CA PHE A 118 -7.43 -3.16 -16.82
C PHE A 118 -8.38 -2.90 -15.66
N LEU A 119 -7.93 -3.17 -14.44
CA LEU A 119 -8.76 -3.16 -13.25
C LEU A 119 -8.38 -1.98 -12.37
N PHE A 120 -9.21 -0.95 -12.41
CA PHE A 120 -9.04 0.28 -11.65
C PHE A 120 -10.24 0.57 -10.73
N PRO A 121 -10.41 -0.16 -9.60
CA PRO A 121 -11.47 0.17 -8.64
C PRO A 121 -11.21 1.51 -7.95
N ASP A 122 -12.23 2.37 -7.97
CA ASP A 122 -12.25 3.63 -7.22
C ASP A 122 -12.42 3.37 -5.72
N ILE A 123 -11.50 3.92 -4.91
CA ILE A 123 -11.48 3.84 -3.45
C ILE A 123 -11.55 5.21 -2.78
N THR A 124 -11.93 6.26 -3.51
CA THR A 124 -11.91 7.66 -3.05
C THR A 124 -12.72 7.85 -1.77
N ALA A 125 -13.92 7.29 -1.69
CA ALA A 125 -14.79 7.43 -0.53
C ALA A 125 -14.21 6.74 0.71
N GLN A 126 -13.63 5.55 0.53
CA GLN A 126 -13.03 4.75 1.58
C GLN A 126 -11.79 5.44 2.17
N VAL A 127 -10.92 5.98 1.31
CA VAL A 127 -9.75 6.75 1.77
C VAL A 127 -10.21 8.05 2.46
N SER A 128 -11.20 8.75 1.89
CA SER A 128 -11.71 10.00 2.48
C SER A 128 -12.29 9.80 3.88
N ALA A 129 -12.97 8.67 4.12
CA ALA A 129 -13.49 8.32 5.44
C ALA A 129 -12.36 8.13 6.47
N LEU A 130 -11.21 7.59 6.07
CA LEU A 130 -10.04 7.44 6.95
C LEU A 130 -9.35 8.78 7.22
N VAL A 131 -9.25 9.66 6.23
CA VAL A 131 -8.60 10.98 6.38
C VAL A 131 -9.44 11.96 7.20
N ALA A 132 -10.76 11.81 7.21
CA ALA A 132 -11.68 12.64 8.01
C ALA A 132 -11.59 12.41 9.54
N THR A 133 -10.75 11.46 9.99
CA THR A 133 -10.51 11.15 11.41
C THR A 133 -9.25 11.79 11.99
#